data_AF-A0A1A9VGA2-F1
#
_entry.id   AF-A0A1A9VGA2-F1
#
_cell.length_a   1.000
_cell.length_b   1.000
_cell.length_c   1.000
_cell.angle_alpha   90.00
_cell.angle_beta   90.00
_cell.angle_gamma   90.00
#
_symmetry.space_group_name_H-M   'P 1'
#
loop_
_entity.id
_entity.type
_entity.pdbx_description
1 polymer ?
#
loop_
_entity_poly.entity_id
_entity_poly.type
_entity_poly.pdbx_seq_one_letter_code
_entity_poly.pdbx_strand_id
1 'polypeptide(L)'
;MAVGRNRPRSKVPNYLKNPDNYSCIKRNARTRTVDQRRKEPKRHLATNKNTSYRQINAELGLNVTRQRVQEVFKEGSLRYEHKIARLTARYENARIAFVNKYKCWEEEFGNTIFSVEQNFNSVTILLLLLWWPPTRPERD
;
A
#
# COMPACT_ATOMS: atom_id res chain seq x y z
N MET A 1 45.14 33.02 6.00
CA MET A 1 44.29 33.33 7.18
C MET A 1 43.28 32.22 7.36
N ALA A 2 43.31 31.49 8.47
CA ALA A 2 42.37 30.40 8.73
C ALA A 2 41.05 30.97 9.25
N VAL A 3 39.98 30.86 8.45
CA VAL A 3 38.62 31.26 8.82
C VAL A 3 38.19 30.44 10.02
N GLY A 4 38.09 31.08 11.19
CA GLY A 4 37.62 30.46 12.42
C GLY A 4 36.18 30.02 12.24
N ARG A 5 35.97 28.74 11.92
CA ARG A 5 34.63 28.16 11.90
C ARG A 5 34.07 28.31 13.32
N ASN A 6 32.95 29.04 13.46
CA ASN A 6 32.17 29.19 14.70
C ASN A 6 31.65 27.82 15.19
N ARG A 7 32.56 26.99 15.69
CA ARG A 7 32.27 25.70 16.30
C ARG A 7 32.69 25.75 17.76
N PRO A 8 31.92 25.11 18.65
CA PRO A 8 32.29 25.06 20.06
C PRO A 8 33.69 24.48 20.21
N ARG A 9 34.54 25.12 21.03
CA ARG A 9 35.95 24.74 21.24
C ARG A 9 36.12 23.27 21.60
N SER A 10 35.12 22.63 22.22
CA SER A 10 35.11 21.21 22.57
C SER A 10 35.03 20.24 21.38
N LYS A 11 34.55 20.68 20.20
CA LYS A 11 34.41 19.83 19.01
C LYS A 11 35.70 19.73 18.19
N VAL A 12 36.58 20.73 18.27
CA VAL A 12 37.84 20.77 17.52
C VAL A 12 38.82 19.67 17.97
N PRO A 13 39.07 19.47 19.29
CA PRO A 13 39.93 18.38 19.76
C PRO A 13 39.40 16.99 19.38
N ASN A 14 38.09 16.77 19.46
CA ASN A 14 37.50 15.47 19.12
C ASN A 14 37.62 15.16 17.62
N TYR A 15 37.55 16.18 16.75
CA TYR A 15 37.82 16.01 15.32
C TYR A 15 39.30 15.72 15.05
N LEU A 16 40.22 16.48 15.67
CA LEU A 16 41.65 16.28 15.48
C LEU A 16 42.14 14.91 15.98
N LYS A 17 41.49 14.34 17.00
CA LYS A 17 41.82 12.99 17.51
C LYS A 17 41.44 11.85 16.55
N ASN A 18 40.44 12.03 15.69
CA ASN A 18 39.98 11.02 14.74
C ASN A 18 39.27 11.69 13.53
N PRO A 19 40.02 12.34 12.62
CA PRO A 19 39.43 13.13 11.54
C PRO A 19 38.64 12.26 10.56
N ASP A 20 39.17 11.08 10.25
CA ASP A 20 38.56 10.15 9.27
C ASP A 20 37.22 9.57 9.75
N ASN A 21 37.02 9.50 11.08
CA ASN A 21 35.87 8.85 11.70
C ASN A 21 34.91 9.80 12.44
N TYR A 22 35.16 11.11 12.45
CA TYR A 22 34.43 12.07 13.30
C TYR A 22 32.91 12.16 12.99
N SER A 23 32.49 11.80 11.77
CA SER A 23 31.09 11.85 11.33
C SER A 23 30.50 10.50 10.93
N CYS A 24 31.30 9.44 10.88
CA CYS A 24 30.83 8.14 10.40
C CYS A 24 30.14 7.30 11.49
N ILE A 25 30.25 7.70 12.77
CA ILE A 25 29.61 7.02 13.89
C ILE A 25 28.09 7.26 13.82
N LYS A 26 27.37 6.26 13.31
CA LYS A 26 25.91 6.23 13.34
C LYS A 26 25.45 6.05 14.78
N ARG A 27 24.52 6.90 15.23
CA ARG A 27 23.85 6.68 16.52
C ARG A 27 22.96 5.46 16.40
N ASN A 28 23.03 4.57 17.39
CA ASN A 28 22.07 3.48 17.52
C ASN A 28 20.66 4.07 17.60
N ALA A 29 19.79 3.66 16.69
CA ALA A 29 18.39 4.04 16.76
C ALA A 29 17.75 3.41 18.01
N ARG A 30 16.79 4.10 18.60
CA ARG A 30 16.01 3.57 19.71
C ARG A 30 15.30 2.29 19.27
N THR A 31 15.45 1.22 20.05
CA THR A 31 14.76 -0.06 19.81
C THR A 31 13.26 0.17 19.80
N ARG A 32 12.59 -0.28 18.74
CA ARG A 32 11.14 -0.11 18.57
C ARG A 32 10.41 -1.06 19.54
N THR A 33 9.42 -0.54 20.25
CA THR A 33 8.56 -1.33 21.18
C THR A 33 7.74 -2.42 20.47
N VAL A 34 7.49 -2.24 19.17
CA VAL A 34 6.72 -3.19 18.37
C VAL A 34 7.65 -3.82 17.34
N ASP A 35 7.93 -5.09 17.53
CA ASP A 35 8.67 -5.91 16.57
C ASP A 35 7.92 -6.03 15.23
N GLN A 36 8.67 -6.15 14.14
CA GLN A 36 8.14 -6.25 12.78
C GLN A 36 7.16 -7.43 12.65
N ARG A 37 7.46 -8.58 13.29
CA ARG A 37 6.57 -9.76 13.32
C ARG A 37 5.21 -9.46 13.96
N ARG A 38 5.16 -8.53 14.91
CA ARG A 38 3.92 -8.12 15.59
C ARG A 38 3.15 -7.04 14.83
N LYS A 39 3.68 -6.51 13.72
CA LYS A 39 2.99 -5.50 12.89
C LYS A 39 2.02 -6.13 11.90
N GLU A 40 2.35 -7.28 11.33
CA GLU A 40 1.49 -7.95 10.34
C GLU A 40 0.13 -8.38 10.90
N PRO A 41 0.04 -9.02 12.09
CA PRO A 41 -1.25 -9.36 12.69
C PRO A 41 -2.12 -8.12 12.97
N LYS A 42 -1.51 -7.00 13.39
CA LYS A 42 -2.23 -5.73 13.58
C LYS A 42 -2.89 -5.26 12.31
N ARG A 43 -2.15 -5.28 11.19
CA ARG A 43 -2.64 -4.83 9.88
C ARG A 43 -3.81 -5.69 9.44
N HIS A 44 -3.67 -7.01 9.53
CA HIS A 44 -4.73 -7.95 9.18
C HIS A 44 -6.02 -7.73 10.00
N LEU A 45 -5.90 -7.55 11.32
CA LEU A 45 -7.05 -7.29 12.19
C LEU A 45 -7.73 -5.94 11.91
N ALA A 46 -6.95 -4.91 11.60
CA ALA A 46 -7.46 -3.59 11.27
C ALA A 46 -8.20 -3.58 9.92
N THR A 47 -7.63 -4.22 8.89
CA THR A 47 -8.23 -4.25 7.55
C THR A 47 -9.48 -5.14 7.49
N ASN A 48 -9.41 -6.36 8.04
CA ASN A 48 -10.48 -7.35 7.82
C ASN A 48 -11.66 -7.23 8.77
N LYS A 49 -11.42 -6.83 10.02
CA LYS A 49 -12.46 -6.82 11.06
C LYS A 49 -12.91 -5.43 11.48
N ASN A 50 -12.35 -4.37 10.89
CA ASN A 50 -12.64 -2.97 11.27
C ASN A 50 -12.59 -2.76 12.80
N THR A 51 -11.61 -3.39 13.45
CA THR A 51 -11.53 -3.50 14.92
C THR A 51 -10.97 -2.22 15.54
N SER A 52 -11.45 -1.89 16.75
CA SER A 52 -10.95 -0.72 17.48
C SER A 52 -9.52 -0.95 17.99
N TYR A 53 -8.74 0.12 18.18
CA TYR A 53 -7.36 0.00 18.68
C TYR A 53 -7.27 -0.75 20.02
N ARG A 54 -8.29 -0.62 20.89
CA ARG A 54 -8.35 -1.32 22.19
C ARG A 54 -8.48 -2.82 22.00
N GLN A 55 -9.34 -3.24 21.07
CA GLN A 55 -9.52 -4.65 20.73
C GLN A 55 -8.25 -5.24 20.12
N ILE A 56 -7.59 -4.51 19.20
CA ILE A 56 -6.33 -4.93 18.59
C ILE A 56 -5.23 -5.10 19.64
N ASN A 57 -5.16 -4.20 20.62
CA ASN A 57 -4.22 -4.32 21.74
C ASN A 57 -4.52 -5.51 22.64
N ALA A 58 -5.80 -5.76 22.95
CA ALA A 58 -6.23 -6.90 23.75
C ALA A 58 -5.93 -8.24 23.06
N GLU A 59 -6.31 -8.38 21.78
CA GLU A 59 -6.09 -9.61 20.99
C GLU A 59 -4.60 -9.95 20.82
N LEU A 60 -3.73 -8.93 20.78
CA LEU A 60 -2.29 -9.13 20.61
C LEU A 60 -1.50 -9.11 21.92
N GLY A 61 -2.17 -8.89 23.06
CA GLY A 61 -1.52 -8.76 24.36
C GLY A 61 -0.52 -7.60 24.42
N LEU A 62 -0.85 -6.48 23.80
CA LEU A 62 0.05 -5.34 23.63
C LEU A 62 -0.41 -4.13 24.44
N ASN A 63 0.49 -3.58 25.25
CA ASN A 63 0.29 -2.32 25.94
C ASN A 63 0.92 -1.16 25.14
N VAL A 64 0.24 -0.74 24.07
CA VAL A 64 0.73 0.36 23.22
C VAL A 64 -0.31 1.46 23.09
N THR A 65 0.14 2.71 23.02
CA THR A 65 -0.77 3.86 22.85
C THR A 65 -1.47 3.84 21.49
N ARG A 66 -2.64 4.47 21.42
CA ARG A 66 -3.40 4.64 20.17
C ARG A 66 -2.54 5.24 19.05
N GLN A 67 -1.75 6.26 19.37
CA GLN A 67 -0.86 6.92 18.42
C GLN A 67 0.15 5.94 17.82
N ARG A 68 0.75 5.08 18.65
CA ARG A 68 1.72 4.08 18.18
C ARG A 68 1.08 3.03 17.28
N VAL A 69 -0.17 2.65 17.55
CA VAL A 69 -0.94 1.75 16.68
C VAL A 69 -1.21 2.41 15.32
N GLN A 70 -1.59 3.69 15.30
CA GLN A 70 -1.78 4.44 14.06
C GLN A 70 -0.50 4.62 13.25
N GLU A 71 0.64 4.86 13.90
CA GLU A 71 1.95 4.90 13.23
C GLU A 71 2.28 3.57 12.55
N VAL A 72 2.03 2.44 13.22
CA VAL A 72 2.24 1.10 12.63
C VAL A 72 1.35 0.88 11.40
N PHE A 73 0.13 1.42 11.41
CA PHE A 73 -0.77 1.42 10.27
C PHE A 73 -0.35 2.35 9.15
N LYS A 74 0.27 3.49 9.44
CA LYS A 74 0.82 4.41 8.43
C LYS A 74 2.13 3.91 7.82
N GLU A 75 2.97 3.24 8.61
CA GLU A 75 4.20 2.59 8.12
C GLU A 75 3.90 1.40 7.20
N GLY A 76 2.70 0.81 7.33
CA GLY A 76 2.19 -0.08 6.31
C GLY A 76 1.51 0.76 5.25
N SER A 77 1.85 0.55 3.98
CA SER A 77 0.87 0.86 2.95
C SER A 77 -0.29 -0.10 3.19
N LEU A 78 -1.24 0.28 4.07
CA LEU A 78 -2.56 -0.31 4.10
C LEU A 78 -3.16 0.07 2.76
N ARG A 79 -2.89 -0.77 1.75
CA ARG A 79 -3.51 -0.65 0.45
C ARG A 79 -5.00 -0.62 0.72
N TYR A 80 -5.62 0.48 0.36
CA TYR A 80 -7.05 0.61 0.42
C TYR A 80 -7.62 -0.50 -0.47
N GLU A 81 -8.13 -1.56 0.15
CA GLU A 81 -8.90 -2.55 -0.58
C GLU A 81 -10.16 -1.83 -1.02
N HIS A 82 -10.30 -1.63 -2.34
CA HIS A 82 -11.53 -1.10 -2.90
C HIS A 82 -12.67 -1.99 -2.42
N LYS A 83 -13.67 -1.38 -1.76
CA LYS A 83 -14.90 -2.06 -1.41
C LYS A 83 -15.58 -2.49 -2.71
N ILE A 84 -15.37 -3.74 -3.09
CA ILE A 84 -16.16 -4.36 -4.15
C ILE A 84 -17.58 -4.41 -3.62
N ALA A 85 -18.52 -3.75 -4.31
CA ALA A 85 -19.92 -3.82 -3.96
C ALA A 85 -20.34 -5.30 -3.94
N ARG A 86 -20.88 -5.75 -2.80
CA ARG A 86 -21.45 -7.09 -2.71
C ARG A 86 -22.60 -7.19 -3.70
N LEU A 87 -22.44 -8.02 -4.72
CA LEU A 87 -23.51 -8.31 -5.66
C LEU A 87 -24.56 -9.17 -4.95
N THR A 88 -25.83 -8.92 -5.26
CA THR A 88 -26.89 -9.86 -4.87
C THR A 88 -26.85 -11.05 -5.81
N ALA A 89 -27.31 -12.22 -5.34
CA ALA A 89 -27.36 -13.44 -6.15
C ALA A 89 -28.09 -13.25 -7.50
N ARG A 90 -29.09 -12.36 -7.54
CA ARG A 90 -29.78 -11.96 -8.78
C ARG A 90 -28.81 -11.35 -9.82
N TYR A 91 -27.94 -10.43 -9.38
CA TYR A 91 -26.97 -9.80 -10.28
C TYR A 91 -25.85 -10.76 -10.67
N GLU A 92 -25.45 -11.67 -9.79
CA GLU A 92 -24.47 -12.72 -10.11
C GLU A 92 -25.00 -13.62 -11.22
N ASN A 93 -26.23 -14.11 -11.09
CA ASN A 93 -26.88 -14.95 -12.10
C ASN A 93 -27.06 -14.20 -13.42
N ALA A 94 -27.46 -12.92 -13.38
CA ALA A 94 -27.60 -12.09 -14.57
C ALA A 94 -26.25 -11.89 -15.29
N ARG A 95 -25.16 -11.68 -14.54
CA ARG A 95 -23.80 -11.58 -15.11
C ARG A 95 -23.36 -12.89 -15.74
N ILE A 96 -23.58 -14.01 -15.08
CA ILE A 96 -23.25 -15.34 -15.62
C ILE A 96 -24.04 -15.61 -16.90
N ALA A 97 -25.34 -15.32 -16.90
CA ALA A 97 -26.18 -15.46 -18.09
C ALA A 97 -25.71 -14.56 -19.25
N PHE A 98 -25.34 -13.32 -18.95
CA PHE A 98 -24.77 -12.40 -19.94
C PHE A 98 -23.46 -12.93 -20.53
N VAL A 99 -22.50 -13.33 -19.68
CA VAL A 99 -21.22 -13.90 -20.13
C VAL A 99 -21.44 -15.14 -20.97
N ASN A 100 -22.31 -16.06 -20.55
CA ASN A 100 -22.60 -17.27 -21.30
C ASN A 100 -23.25 -16.99 -22.66
N LYS A 101 -24.12 -15.98 -22.73
CA LYS A 101 -24.79 -15.57 -23.97
C LYS A 101 -23.79 -14.98 -24.98
N TYR A 102 -22.81 -14.23 -24.52
CA TYR A 102 -21.86 -13.50 -25.37
C TYR A 102 -20.44 -14.08 -25.35
N LYS A 103 -20.29 -15.34 -24.91
CA LYS A 103 -18.98 -16.01 -24.80
C LYS A 103 -18.31 -16.25 -26.16
N CYS A 104 -19.11 -16.47 -27.20
CA CYS A 104 -18.64 -16.81 -28.55
C CYS A 104 -18.76 -15.64 -29.53
N TRP A 105 -18.82 -14.40 -29.04
CA TRP A 105 -19.12 -13.21 -29.83
C TRP A 105 -17.87 -12.60 -30.48
N GLU A 106 -16.99 -13.42 -31.06
CA GLU A 106 -15.69 -12.94 -31.57
C GLU A 106 -15.83 -11.99 -32.79
N GLU A 107 -16.71 -12.31 -33.74
CA GLU A 107 -16.91 -11.50 -34.96
C GLU A 107 -17.81 -10.27 -34.72
N GLU A 108 -18.84 -10.40 -33.89
CA GLU A 108 -19.83 -9.35 -33.62
C GLU A 108 -19.31 -8.27 -32.65
N PHE A 109 -18.29 -8.58 -31.85
CA PHE A 109 -17.66 -7.61 -30.95
C PHE A 109 -16.95 -6.49 -31.71
N GLY A 110 -16.37 -6.80 -32.87
CA GLY A 110 -15.69 -5.82 -33.73
C GLY A 110 -16.63 -4.73 -34.28
N ASN A 111 -17.93 -5.02 -34.35
CA ASN A 111 -18.97 -4.10 -34.82
C ASN A 111 -19.74 -3.42 -33.66
N THR A 112 -19.41 -3.75 -32.42
CA THR A 112 -20.13 -3.22 -31.25
C THR A 112 -19.46 -1.96 -30.73
N ILE A 113 -20.17 -0.83 -30.79
CA ILE A 113 -19.71 0.44 -30.19
C ILE A 113 -20.24 0.50 -28.76
N PHE A 114 -19.34 0.47 -27.78
CA PHE A 114 -19.68 0.69 -26.38
C PHE A 114 -19.67 2.19 -26.08
N SER A 115 -20.81 2.71 -25.63
CA SER A 115 -20.88 4.05 -25.04
C SER A 115 -21.09 3.91 -23.53
N VAL A 116 -20.24 4.57 -22.76
CA VAL A 116 -20.39 4.68 -21.31
C VAL A 116 -20.48 6.16 -20.99
N GLU A 117 -21.64 6.60 -20.51
CA GLU A 117 -21.76 7.93 -19.94
C GLU A 117 -21.15 7.94 -18.55
N GLN A 118 -19.96 8.52 -18.45
CA GLN A 118 -19.27 8.72 -17.18
C GLN A 118 -19.43 10.17 -16.76
N ASN A 119 -20.13 10.40 -15.63
CA ASN A 119 -20.15 11.70 -14.99
C ASN A 119 -18.75 12.01 -14.44
N PHE A 120 -18.06 12.97 -15.06
CA PHE A 120 -16.68 13.39 -14.74
C PHE A 120 -16.59 14.17 -13.42
N ASN A 121 -17.00 13.56 -12.32
CA ASN A 121 -16.57 14.00 -11.00
C ASN A 121 -15.85 12.85 -10.31
N SER A 122 -14.54 13.04 -10.15
CA SER A 122 -13.52 12.18 -9.54
C SER A 122 -12.87 11.12 -10.46
N VAL A 123 -11.59 11.41 -10.72
CA VAL A 123 -10.52 10.58 -11.27
C VAL A 123 -10.62 9.13 -10.81
N THR A 124 -11.17 8.23 -11.63
CA THR A 124 -10.69 6.84 -11.72
C THR A 124 -11.23 6.18 -12.99
N ILE A 125 -10.36 5.33 -13.58
CA ILE A 125 -10.65 4.23 -14.52
C ILE A 125 -10.34 4.50 -16.00
N LEU A 126 -9.16 4.04 -16.41
CA LEU A 126 -8.98 3.32 -17.67
C LEU A 126 -8.12 2.08 -17.37
N LEU A 127 -8.75 1.02 -16.85
CA LEU A 127 -8.17 -0.32 -16.75
C LEU A 127 -9.23 -1.37 -17.09
N LEU A 128 -9.72 -1.32 -18.33
CA LEU A 128 -10.50 -2.43 -18.90
C LEU A 128 -9.99 -2.91 -20.27
N LEU A 129 -8.77 -2.50 -20.67
CA LEU A 129 -8.11 -2.99 -21.90
C LEU A 129 -6.81 -3.77 -21.64
N LEU A 130 -6.46 -4.05 -20.38
CA LEU A 130 -5.18 -4.70 -20.02
C LEU A 130 -5.31 -6.17 -19.59
N TRP A 131 -6.49 -6.78 -19.79
CA TRP A 131 -6.70 -8.19 -19.49
C TRP A 131 -7.30 -8.95 -20.69
N TRP A 132 -6.61 -8.87 -21.83
CA TRP A 132 -6.65 -9.90 -22.84
C TRP A 132 -5.20 -10.16 -23.29
N PRO A 133 -4.65 -11.37 -23.11
CA PRO A 133 -3.32 -11.67 -23.62
C PRO A 133 -3.35 -11.67 -25.16
N PRO A 134 -2.40 -11.03 -25.85
CA PRO A 134 -2.33 -11.15 -27.30
C PRO A 134 -1.89 -12.58 -27.63
N THR A 135 -2.81 -13.37 -28.22
CA THR A 135 -2.44 -14.54 -29.01
C THR A 135 -1.55 -14.06 -30.14
N ARG A 136 -0.23 -14.30 -30.03
CA ARG A 136 0.70 -14.11 -31.14
C ARG A 136 0.28 -15.06 -32.26
N PRO A 137 0.07 -14.60 -33.50
CA PRO A 137 0.09 -15.51 -34.63
C PRO A 137 1.51 -16.04 -34.79
N GLU A 138 1.65 -17.36 -34.87
CA GLU A 138 2.85 -18.03 -35.37
C GLU A 138 3.12 -17.50 -36.78
N ARG A 139 4.37 -17.06 -37.01
CA ARG A 139 4.88 -16.74 -38.33
C ARG A 139 5.46 -18.02 -38.90
N ASP A 140 4.90 -18.47 -40.01
CA ASP A 140 5.59 -19.33 -40.98
C ASP A 140 6.70 -18.54 -41.71
#